data_AF-A0A7S2HT20-F1
#
_entry.id   AF-A0A7S2HT20-F1
#
_cell.length_a   1.000
_cell.length_b   1.000
_cell.length_c   1.000
_cell.angle_alpha   90.00
_cell.angle_beta   90.00
_cell.angle_gamma   90.00
#
_symmetry.space_group_name_H-M   'P 1'
#
loop_
_entity.id
_entity.type
_entity.pdbx_description
1 polymer ?
#
loop_
_entity_poly.entity_id
_entity_poly.type
_entity_poly.pdbx_seq_one_letter_code
_entity_poly.pdbx_strand_id
1 'polypeptide(L)'
;EGGEAAALGYAERFDKWPKDKSVLMTKEDIAAVVATLPQSVKDDVQYQYARVKAFAQKSLESMHEFSTEVSPGTTLGQRLVPVTTAGCYIPGGRFSHTSSAIMSITTAKVAGVKHVVA
;
A
#
# COMPACT_ATOMS: atom_id res chain seq x y z
N GLU A 1 -5.07 21.22 12.47
CA GLU A 1 -4.00 22.25 12.43
C GLU A 1 -2.70 21.66 12.98
N GLY A 2 -1.53 22.18 12.59
CA GLY A 2 -0.22 21.78 13.15
C GLY A 2 0.64 20.80 12.33
N GLY A 3 0.11 20.19 11.26
CA GLY A 3 0.89 19.44 10.27
C GLY A 3 1.85 18.39 10.85
N GLU A 4 3.07 18.37 10.34
CA GLU A 4 4.14 17.43 10.77
C GLU A 4 4.48 17.55 12.25
N ALA A 5 4.58 18.77 12.79
CA ALA A 5 4.90 18.99 14.19
C ALA A 5 3.87 18.35 15.14
N ALA A 6 2.58 18.44 14.79
CA ALA A 6 1.52 17.78 15.54
C ALA A 6 1.60 16.25 15.42
N ALA A 7 1.88 15.72 14.24
CA ALA A 7 2.05 14.28 14.02
C ALA A 7 3.22 13.71 14.84
N LEU A 8 4.37 14.39 14.85
CA LEU A 8 5.53 14.02 15.65
C LEU A 8 5.24 14.10 17.15
N GLY A 9 4.49 15.12 17.59
CA GLY A 9 4.03 15.22 18.98
C GLY A 9 3.16 14.03 19.42
N TYR A 10 2.29 13.54 18.54
CA TYR A 10 1.50 12.33 18.80
C TYR A 10 2.36 11.05 18.79
N ALA A 11 3.29 10.92 17.85
CA ALA A 11 4.22 9.78 17.79
C ALA A 11 5.10 9.68 19.05
N GLU A 12 5.61 10.81 19.56
CA GLU A 12 6.34 10.83 20.83
C GLU A 12 5.43 10.43 22.01
N ARG A 13 4.20 10.95 22.05
CA ARG A 13 3.26 10.71 23.15
C ARG A 13 2.84 9.24 23.23
N PHE A 14 2.41 8.68 22.10
CA PHE A 14 1.75 7.37 22.03
C PHE A 14 2.73 6.23 21.73
N ASP A 15 3.69 6.44 20.83
CA ASP A 15 4.61 5.39 20.36
C ASP A 15 6.01 5.51 21.00
N LYS A 16 6.23 6.54 21.82
CA LYS A 16 7.56 6.89 22.39
C LYS A 16 8.61 7.08 21.28
N TRP A 17 8.18 7.58 20.12
CA TRP A 17 9.06 7.82 18.99
C TRP A 17 10.09 8.92 19.32
N PRO A 18 11.39 8.71 19.08
CA PRO A 18 12.41 9.73 19.33
C PRO A 18 12.25 10.94 18.41
N LYS A 19 12.37 12.15 18.96
CA LYS A 19 12.22 13.42 18.21
C LYS A 19 13.28 13.64 17.13
N ASP A 20 14.45 13.09 17.34
CA ASP A 20 15.62 13.18 16.46
C ASP A 20 15.61 12.11 15.36
N LYS A 21 14.69 11.15 15.42
CA LYS A 21 14.61 10.05 14.45
C LYS A 21 13.64 10.37 13.32
N SER A 22 14.13 10.25 12.08
CA SER A 22 13.30 10.34 10.86
C SER A 22 12.13 9.35 10.90
N VAL A 23 10.93 9.83 10.53
CA VAL A 23 9.73 8.98 10.34
C VAL A 23 9.79 8.15 9.06
N LEU A 24 10.62 8.54 8.11
CA LEU A 24 10.85 7.80 6.87
C LEU A 24 12.04 6.87 7.03
N MET A 25 11.86 5.62 6.63
CA MET A 25 12.96 4.67 6.49
C MET A 25 13.72 4.92 5.19
N THR A 26 15.05 4.89 5.26
CA THR A 26 15.90 4.95 4.08
C THR A 26 15.95 3.58 3.39
N LYS A 27 16.42 3.53 2.14
CA LYS A 27 16.61 2.25 1.43
C LYS A 27 17.68 1.40 2.14
N GLU A 28 18.66 2.05 2.72
CA GLU A 28 19.77 1.47 3.46
C GLU A 28 19.26 0.84 4.76
N ASP A 29 18.39 1.51 5.51
CA ASP A 29 17.75 0.96 6.71
C ASP A 29 16.97 -0.32 6.37
N ILE A 30 16.18 -0.26 5.29
CA ILE A 30 15.38 -1.40 4.83
C ILE A 30 16.30 -2.57 4.40
N ALA A 31 17.35 -2.29 3.62
CA ALA A 31 18.28 -3.32 3.15
C ALA A 31 19.02 -3.97 4.31
N ALA A 32 19.44 -3.19 5.32
CA ALA A 32 20.10 -3.69 6.51
C ALA A 32 19.17 -4.65 7.29
N VAL A 33 17.89 -4.29 7.49
CA VAL A 33 16.92 -5.16 8.17
C VAL A 33 16.65 -6.42 7.35
N VAL A 34 16.43 -6.30 6.04
CA VAL A 34 16.20 -7.44 5.14
C VAL A 34 17.37 -8.42 5.14
N ALA A 35 18.60 -7.93 5.28
CA ALA A 35 19.80 -8.77 5.37
C ALA A 35 19.81 -9.67 6.62
N THR A 36 19.16 -9.24 7.71
CA THR A 36 19.05 -10.04 8.95
C THR A 36 17.99 -11.13 8.90
N LEU A 37 17.08 -11.09 7.92
CA LEU A 37 15.97 -12.03 7.85
C LEU A 37 16.42 -13.41 7.31
N PRO A 38 15.97 -14.53 7.93
CA PRO A 38 16.15 -15.87 7.39
C PRO A 38 15.57 -16.00 5.98
N GLN A 39 16.19 -16.84 5.15
CA GLN A 39 15.71 -17.05 3.78
C GLN A 39 14.28 -17.59 3.73
N SER A 40 13.91 -18.49 4.65
CA SER A 40 12.54 -19.03 4.73
C SER A 40 11.48 -17.94 4.90
N VAL A 41 11.75 -16.90 5.72
CA VAL A 41 10.83 -15.77 5.91
C VAL A 41 10.68 -14.97 4.62
N LYS A 42 11.77 -14.78 3.87
CA LYS A 42 11.73 -14.09 2.57
C LYS A 42 10.89 -14.89 1.58
N ASP A 43 11.08 -16.20 1.54
CA ASP A 43 10.34 -17.10 0.66
C ASP A 43 8.84 -17.11 0.98
N ASP A 44 8.47 -17.15 2.27
CA ASP A 44 7.08 -17.08 2.72
C ASP A 44 6.39 -15.77 2.30
N VAL A 45 7.10 -14.64 2.42
CA VAL A 45 6.59 -13.33 1.97
C VAL A 45 6.41 -13.29 0.46
N GLN A 46 7.37 -13.81 -0.31
CA GLN A 46 7.25 -13.89 -1.76
C GLN A 46 6.12 -14.80 -2.21
N TYR A 47 5.92 -15.93 -1.52
CA TYR A 47 4.82 -16.84 -1.77
C TYR A 47 3.46 -16.17 -1.56
N GLN A 48 3.27 -15.45 -0.43
CA GLN A 48 2.05 -14.70 -0.16
C GLN A 48 1.83 -13.59 -1.19
N TYR A 49 2.87 -12.80 -1.49
CA TYR A 49 2.83 -11.74 -2.48
C TYR A 49 2.38 -12.23 -3.86
N ALA A 50 2.96 -13.34 -4.35
CA ALA A 50 2.64 -13.89 -5.66
C ALA A 50 1.15 -14.26 -5.79
N ARG A 51 0.56 -14.86 -4.74
CA ARG A 51 -0.85 -15.26 -4.73
C ARG A 51 -1.79 -14.06 -4.69
N VAL A 52 -1.51 -13.09 -3.82
CA VAL A 52 -2.31 -11.86 -3.71
C VAL A 52 -2.26 -11.07 -5.00
N LYS A 53 -1.06 -10.93 -5.59
CA LYS A 53 -0.89 -10.25 -6.89
C LYS A 53 -1.68 -10.96 -7.99
N ALA A 54 -1.60 -12.29 -8.08
CA ALA A 54 -2.31 -13.06 -9.09
C ALA A 54 -3.83 -12.85 -9.00
N PHE A 55 -4.38 -12.90 -7.78
CA PHE A 55 -5.82 -12.67 -7.58
C PHE A 55 -6.21 -11.21 -7.85
N ALA A 56 -5.44 -10.24 -7.34
CA ALA A 56 -5.70 -8.82 -7.59
C ALA A 56 -5.67 -8.49 -9.10
N GLN A 57 -4.78 -9.13 -9.86
CA GLN A 57 -4.70 -8.97 -11.30
C GLN A 57 -5.97 -9.51 -11.98
N LYS A 58 -6.46 -10.68 -11.55
CA LYS A 58 -7.73 -11.23 -12.04
C LYS A 58 -8.93 -10.37 -11.66
N SER A 59 -8.94 -9.80 -10.46
CA SER A 59 -9.97 -8.83 -10.06
C SER A 59 -9.95 -7.60 -10.96
N LEU A 60 -8.77 -7.05 -11.28
CA LEU A 60 -8.65 -5.94 -12.21
C LEU A 60 -9.13 -6.29 -13.62
N GLU A 61 -8.73 -7.45 -14.13
CA GLU A 61 -9.16 -7.96 -15.44
C GLU A 61 -10.67 -8.17 -15.54
N SER A 62 -11.37 -8.42 -14.42
CA SER A 62 -12.82 -8.60 -14.39
C SER A 62 -13.60 -7.29 -14.51
N MET A 63 -12.93 -6.15 -14.37
CA MET A 63 -13.54 -4.83 -14.49
C MET A 63 -13.31 -4.27 -15.90
N HIS A 64 -14.38 -3.80 -16.55
CA HIS A 64 -14.30 -3.28 -17.92
C HIS A 64 -14.91 -1.89 -18.02
N GLU A 65 -14.20 -0.98 -18.66
CA GLU A 65 -14.78 0.29 -19.10
C GLU A 65 -15.82 0.03 -20.19
N PHE A 66 -16.83 0.89 -20.27
CA PHE A 66 -17.82 0.82 -21.34
C PHE A 66 -18.30 2.22 -21.71
N SER A 67 -18.85 2.30 -22.91
CA SER A 67 -19.54 3.47 -23.44
C SER A 67 -20.74 2.99 -24.25
N THR A 68 -21.90 3.61 -24.07
CA THR A 68 -23.14 3.26 -24.75
C THR A 68 -23.97 4.50 -25.05
N GLU A 69 -24.61 4.50 -26.21
CA GLU A 69 -25.64 5.50 -26.53
C GLU A 69 -26.95 5.06 -25.85
N VAL A 70 -27.54 5.93 -25.02
CA VAL A 70 -28.78 5.63 -24.28
C VAL A 70 -30.00 6.28 -24.94
N SER A 71 -29.78 7.31 -25.74
CA SER A 71 -30.76 7.98 -26.60
C SER A 71 -30.00 8.71 -27.71
N PRO A 72 -30.66 9.06 -28.84
CA PRO A 72 -29.99 9.74 -29.95
C PRO A 72 -29.18 10.96 -29.51
N GLY A 73 -27.86 10.90 -29.73
CA GLY A 73 -26.92 11.96 -29.37
C GLY A 73 -26.47 11.98 -27.90
N THR A 74 -26.90 11.04 -27.06
CA THR A 74 -26.51 10.96 -25.64
C THR A 74 -25.72 9.68 -25.36
N THR A 75 -24.43 9.83 -25.11
CA THR A 75 -23.53 8.72 -24.73
C THR A 75 -23.21 8.76 -23.25
N LEU A 76 -23.39 7.64 -22.55
CA LEU A 76 -22.98 7.42 -21.17
C LEU A 76 -21.97 6.29 -21.08
N GLY A 77 -21.18 6.24 -20.01
CA GLY A 77 -20.18 5.19 -19.84
C GLY A 77 -19.55 5.21 -18.45
N GLN A 78 -18.65 4.27 -18.22
CA GLN A 78 -17.79 4.23 -17.04
C GLN A 78 -16.33 4.17 -17.44
N ARG A 79 -15.48 4.84 -16.65
CA ARG A 79 -14.03 4.72 -16.71
C ARG A 79 -13.47 4.29 -15.37
N LEU A 80 -12.42 3.48 -15.42
CA LEU A 80 -11.71 2.93 -14.27
C LEU A 80 -10.39 3.68 -14.15
N VAL A 81 -10.34 4.64 -13.23
CA VAL A 81 -9.16 5.50 -13.04
C VAL A 81 -8.59 5.24 -11.65
N PRO A 82 -7.32 4.79 -11.52
CA PRO A 82 -6.72 4.62 -10.21
C PRO A 82 -6.49 5.97 -9.53
N VAL A 83 -6.56 5.96 -8.20
CA VAL A 83 -6.13 7.10 -7.40
C VAL A 83 -4.65 7.40 -7.63
N THR A 84 -4.26 8.67 -7.50
CA THR A 84 -2.86 9.08 -7.64
C THR A 84 -2.00 8.55 -6.50
N THR A 85 -2.55 8.56 -5.27
CA THR A 85 -1.85 8.19 -4.04
C THR A 85 -2.70 7.28 -3.17
N ALA A 86 -2.09 6.22 -2.62
CA ALA A 86 -2.67 5.36 -1.60
C ALA A 86 -1.78 5.33 -0.35
N GLY A 87 -2.37 5.60 0.82
CA GLY A 87 -1.76 5.38 2.12
C GLY A 87 -2.19 4.02 2.68
N CYS A 88 -1.23 3.14 2.97
CA CYS A 88 -1.44 1.77 3.41
C CYS A 88 -0.99 1.64 4.87
N TYR A 89 -1.91 1.87 5.81
CA TYR A 89 -1.59 1.77 7.24
C TYR A 89 -1.34 0.32 7.67
N ILE A 90 -0.16 0.07 8.24
CA ILE A 90 0.22 -1.24 8.78
C ILE A 90 0.30 -1.15 10.30
N PRO A 91 -0.56 -1.86 11.06
CA PRO A 91 -0.53 -1.79 12.51
C PRO A 91 0.79 -2.35 13.06
N GLY A 92 1.47 -1.55 13.89
CA GLY A 92 2.69 -1.95 14.60
C GLY A 92 2.42 -2.77 15.86
N GLY A 93 3.49 -3.15 16.56
CA GLY A 93 3.44 -3.83 17.85
C GLY A 93 3.53 -5.37 17.78
N ARG A 94 3.04 -6.02 18.83
CA ARG A 94 3.21 -7.46 19.11
C ARG A 94 2.59 -8.40 18.06
N PHE A 95 1.62 -7.90 17.30
CA PHE A 95 0.90 -8.64 16.26
C PHE A 95 1.01 -7.92 14.90
N SER A 96 2.22 -7.48 14.53
CA SER A 96 2.45 -6.93 13.20
C SER A 96 2.20 -8.02 12.14
N HIS A 97 1.12 -7.86 11.40
CA HIS A 97 0.71 -8.81 10.39
C HIS A 97 1.27 -8.40 9.04
N THR A 98 2.33 -9.07 8.58
CA THR A 98 2.91 -8.89 7.23
C THR A 98 1.86 -9.00 6.13
N SER A 99 0.79 -9.78 6.37
CA SER A 99 -0.37 -9.89 5.50
C SER A 99 -1.05 -8.54 5.22
N SER A 100 -1.20 -7.66 6.21
CA SER A 100 -1.81 -6.33 6.01
C SER A 100 -1.04 -5.51 4.98
N ALA A 101 0.29 -5.58 4.99
CA ALA A 101 1.14 -4.89 4.03
C ALA A 101 1.00 -5.50 2.64
N ILE A 102 1.08 -6.84 2.54
CA ILE A 102 0.95 -7.54 1.27
C ILE A 102 -0.42 -7.25 0.64
N MET A 103 -1.51 -7.35 1.39
CA MET A 103 -2.87 -7.17 0.88
C MET A 103 -3.14 -5.73 0.42
N SER A 104 -2.74 -4.72 1.20
CA SER A 104 -3.02 -3.32 0.88
C SER A 104 -2.10 -2.75 -0.21
N ILE A 105 -0.79 -2.96 -0.08
CA ILE A 105 0.20 -2.39 -1.00
C ILE A 105 0.12 -3.07 -2.36
N THR A 106 0.00 -4.40 -2.40
CA THR A 106 -0.03 -5.15 -3.67
C THR A 106 -1.26 -4.80 -4.49
N THR A 107 -2.43 -4.68 -3.87
CA THR A 107 -3.67 -4.32 -4.58
C THR A 107 -3.60 -2.91 -5.15
N ALA A 108 -3.10 -1.93 -4.38
CA ALA A 108 -2.88 -0.57 -4.86
C ALA A 108 -1.90 -0.53 -6.04
N LYS A 109 -0.80 -1.29 -5.97
CA LYS A 109 0.17 -1.39 -7.08
C LYS A 109 -0.42 -2.04 -8.32
N VAL A 110 -1.19 -3.11 -8.18
CA VAL A 110 -1.86 -3.78 -9.30
C VAL A 110 -2.89 -2.86 -9.96
N ALA A 111 -3.65 -2.09 -9.18
CA ALA A 111 -4.60 -1.11 -9.70
C ALA A 111 -3.94 0.03 -10.50
N GLY A 112 -2.61 0.20 -10.43
CA GLY A 112 -1.89 1.25 -11.15
C GLY A 112 -1.69 2.55 -10.37
N VAL A 113 -1.82 2.50 -9.03
CA VAL A 113 -1.56 3.68 -8.17
C VAL A 113 -0.09 4.07 -8.26
N LYS A 114 0.16 5.33 -8.65
CA LYS A 114 1.53 5.85 -8.89
C LYS A 114 2.32 5.98 -7.60
N HIS A 115 1.70 6.55 -6.57
CA HIS A 115 2.35 6.79 -5.28
C HIS A 115 1.70 5.94 -4.19
N VAL A 116 2.47 5.01 -3.60
CA VAL A 116 1.98 4.17 -2.50
C VAL A 116 2.92 4.39 -1.33
N VAL A 117 2.35 4.76 -0.18
CA VAL A 117 3.07 5.06 1.07
C VAL A 117 2.53 4.15 2.15
N ALA A 118 3.41 3.58 2.97
CA ALA A 118 3.08 2.71 4.09
C ALA A 118 3.97 3.08 5.29
#